data_AF-A0AAW0JD64-F1
#
_entry.id   AF-A0AAW0JD64-F1
#
_cell.length_a   1.000
_cell.length_b   1.000
_cell.length_c   1.000
_cell.angle_alpha   90.00
_cell.angle_beta   90.00
_cell.angle_gamma   90.00
#
_symmetry.space_group_name_H-M   'P 1'
#
loop_
_entity.id
_entity.type
_entity.pdbx_description
1 polymer ?
#
loop_
_entity_poly.entity_id
_entity_poly.type
_entity_poly.pdbx_seq_one_letter_code
_entity_poly.pdbx_strand_id
1 'polypeptide(L)'
;MVEFMEKVSAAVESEELTVEERNLLSVAYKNKIDARRASWRIISSIEQKEGSRGNEDHTSKIWDYRSKIESELSNICDRILKLLDTRLLRRHRRLQGLLPQDEGRVSSGH
;
A
#
# COMPACT_ATOMS: atom_id res chain seq x y z
N MET A 1 -3.47 -12.58 -3.67
CA MET A 1 -2.21 -12.17 -4.34
C MET A 1 -1.44 -11.12 -3.54
N VAL A 2 -1.98 -9.91 -3.29
CA VAL A 2 -1.26 -8.87 -2.51
C VAL A 2 -0.89 -9.34 -1.09
N GLU A 3 -1.81 -9.95 -0.34
CA GLU A 3 -1.52 -10.50 0.99
C GLU A 3 -0.46 -11.60 0.98
N PHE A 4 -0.42 -12.38 -0.10
CA PHE A 4 0.60 -13.41 -0.28
C PHE A 4 1.96 -12.78 -0.56
N MET A 5 2.01 -11.75 -1.42
CA MET A 5 3.24 -11.01 -1.70
C MET A 5 3.76 -10.23 -0.49
N GLU A 6 2.88 -9.71 0.36
CA GLU A 6 3.27 -9.09 1.62
C GLU A 6 3.85 -10.12 2.61
N LYS A 7 3.28 -11.33 2.67
CA LYS A 7 3.84 -12.43 3.47
C LYS A 7 5.18 -12.93 2.93
N VAL A 8 5.30 -13.10 1.61
CA VAL A 8 6.55 -13.48 0.95
C VAL A 8 7.60 -12.41 1.23
N SER A 9 7.27 -11.13 1.06
CA SER A 9 8.12 -10.04 1.47
C SER A 9 8.51 -10.19 2.95
N ALA A 10 7.54 -10.25 3.87
CA ALA A 10 7.79 -10.39 5.31
C ALA A 10 8.70 -11.58 5.69
N ALA A 11 8.60 -12.70 4.99
CA ALA A 11 9.34 -13.94 5.26
C ALA A 11 10.75 -13.98 4.63
N VAL A 12 11.05 -13.09 3.69
CA VAL A 12 12.41 -12.99 3.13
C VAL A 12 13.32 -12.35 4.20
N GLU A 13 14.22 -13.16 4.78
CA GLU A 13 15.28 -12.71 5.71
C GLU A 13 16.29 -11.80 5.03
N SER A 14 16.46 -11.92 3.70
CA SER A 14 17.26 -10.97 2.93
C SER A 14 16.52 -9.64 2.81
N GLU A 15 17.25 -8.55 3.06
CA GLU A 15 16.68 -7.19 2.95
C GLU A 15 16.39 -6.77 1.49
N GLU A 16 16.72 -7.60 0.52
CA GLU A 16 16.63 -7.31 -0.90
C GLU A 16 15.70 -8.29 -1.62
N LEU A 17 14.58 -7.74 -2.12
CA LEU A 17 13.73 -8.42 -3.08
C LEU A 17 14.48 -8.58 -4.42
N THR A 18 14.37 -9.74 -5.05
CA THR A 18 14.88 -9.96 -6.42
C THR A 18 14.12 -9.11 -7.43
N VAL A 19 14.63 -9.04 -8.67
CA VAL A 19 13.96 -8.31 -9.76
C VAL A 19 12.58 -8.91 -10.03
N GLU A 20 12.49 -10.24 -10.04
CA GLU A 20 11.26 -11.00 -10.23
C GLU A 20 10.25 -10.74 -9.12
N GLU A 21 10.69 -10.73 -7.86
CA GLU A 21 9.82 -10.44 -6.70
C GLU A 21 9.30 -9.00 -6.71
N ARG A 22 10.15 -8.02 -7.06
CA ARG A 22 9.74 -6.61 -7.22
C ARG A 22 8.71 -6.44 -8.33
N ASN A 23 8.93 -7.12 -9.46
CA ASN A 23 7.99 -7.08 -10.59
C ASN A 23 6.64 -7.69 -10.20
N LEU A 24 6.64 -8.85 -9.54
CA LEU A 24 5.42 -9.51 -9.10
C LEU A 24 4.68 -8.66 -8.05
N LEU A 25 5.40 -8.02 -7.13
CA LEU A 25 4.84 -7.10 -6.16
C LEU A 25 4.18 -5.90 -6.85
N SER A 26 4.86 -5.32 -7.84
CA SER A 26 4.38 -4.17 -8.61
C SER A 26 3.10 -4.52 -9.38
N VAL A 27 3.07 -5.67 -10.05
CA VAL A 27 1.88 -6.17 -10.76
C VAL A 27 0.72 -6.40 -9.80
N ALA A 28 0.97 -7.04 -8.65
CA ALA A 28 -0.07 -7.34 -7.67
C ALA A 28 -0.71 -6.06 -7.10
N TYR A 29 0.11 -5.08 -6.70
CA TYR A 29 -0.38 -3.82 -6.16
C TYR A 29 -1.05 -2.94 -7.22
N LYS A 30 -0.47 -2.85 -8.42
CA LYS A 30 -1.07 -2.14 -9.56
C LYS A 30 -2.49 -2.66 -9.83
N ASN A 31 -2.64 -3.97 -9.99
CA ASN A 31 -3.94 -4.58 -10.28
C ASN A 31 -4.97 -4.31 -9.16
N LYS A 32 -4.55 -4.39 -7.90
CA LYS A 32 -5.43 -4.11 -6.75
C LYS A 32 -5.89 -2.64 -6.71
N ILE A 33 -4.98 -1.71 -6.98
CA ILE A 33 -5.27 -0.27 -7.06
C ILE A 33 -6.17 0.03 -8.26
N ASP A 34 -5.87 -0.53 -9.44
CA ASP A 34 -6.62 -0.30 -10.68
C ASP A 34 -8.07 -0.75 -10.55
N ALA A 35 -8.30 -1.93 -9.96
CA ALA A 35 -9.64 -2.43 -9.68
C ALA A 35 -10.41 -1.46 -8.75
N ARG A 36 -9.76 -0.98 -7.68
CA ARG A 36 -10.40 -0.08 -6.72
C ARG A 36 -10.65 1.31 -7.29
N ARG A 37 -9.75 1.84 -8.13
CA ARG A 37 -9.95 3.09 -8.89
C ARG A 37 -11.09 2.97 -9.89
N ALA A 38 -11.26 1.81 -10.55
CA ALA A 38 -12.40 1.55 -11.42
C ALA A 38 -13.72 1.60 -10.62
N SER A 39 -13.79 0.92 -9.47
CA SER A 39 -14.95 0.99 -8.57
C SER A 39 -15.24 2.42 -8.13
N TRP A 40 -14.21 3.18 -7.73
CA TRP A 40 -14.36 4.59 -7.34
C TRP A 40 -14.99 5.43 -8.46
N ARG A 41 -14.49 5.33 -9.70
CA ARG A 41 -15.03 6.08 -10.84
C ARG A 41 -16.51 5.78 -11.09
N ILE A 42 -16.91 4.50 -10.98
CA ILE A 42 -18.30 4.08 -11.17
C ILE A 42 -19.19 4.70 -10.09
N ILE A 43 -18.78 4.61 -8.82
CA ILE A 43 -19.55 5.16 -7.70
C ILE A 43 -19.66 6.68 -7.78
N SER A 44 -18.56 7.39 -8.08
CA SER A 44 -18.60 8.85 -8.27
C SER A 44 -19.54 9.27 -9.41
N SER A 45 -19.62 8.48 -10.49
CA SER A 45 -20.57 8.74 -11.58
C SER A 45 -22.03 8.54 -11.15
N ILE A 46 -22.29 7.54 -10.29
CA ILE A 46 -23.63 7.29 -9.74
C ILE A 46 -24.01 8.41 -8.77
N GLU A 47 -23.09 8.82 -7.88
CA GLU A 47 -23.28 9.94 -6.95
C GLU A 47 -23.69 11.23 -7.68
N GLN A 48 -22.97 11.56 -8.76
CA GLN A 48 -23.26 12.75 -9.56
C GLN A 48 -24.64 12.68 -10.23
N LYS A 49 -25.06 11.49 -10.71
CA LYS A 49 -26.37 11.28 -11.34
C LYS A 49 -27.52 11.30 -10.34
N GLU A 50 -27.31 10.80 -9.13
CA GLU A 50 -28.34 10.80 -8.09
C GLU A 50 -28.46 12.18 -7.42
N GLY A 51 -27.34 12.90 -7.23
CA GLY A 51 -27.35 14.28 -6.75
C GLY A 51 -28.12 15.23 -7.66
N SER A 52 -28.08 15.03 -8.99
CA SER A 52 -28.86 15.84 -9.93
C SER A 52 -30.37 15.56 -9.92
N ARG A 53 -30.80 14.45 -9.30
CA ARG A 53 -32.21 14.07 -9.13
C ARG A 53 -32.82 14.58 -7.82
N GLY A 54 -32.02 15.21 -6.95
CA GLY A 54 -32.49 15.78 -5.68
C GLY A 54 -32.85 14.75 -4.60
N ASN A 55 -32.31 13.54 -4.68
CA ASN A 55 -32.61 12.46 -3.74
C ASN A 55 -31.55 12.36 -2.62
N GLU A 56 -31.65 13.28 -1.65
CA GLU A 56 -30.63 13.51 -0.60
C GLU A 56 -30.30 12.27 0.24
N ASP A 57 -31.30 11.45 0.59
CA ASP A 57 -31.11 10.21 1.37
C ASP A 57 -30.26 9.16 0.62
N HIS A 58 -30.45 9.06 -0.70
CA HIS A 58 -29.65 8.17 -1.54
C HIS A 58 -28.25 8.75 -1.76
N THR A 59 -28.15 10.06 -1.96
CA THR A 59 -26.86 10.75 -2.11
C THR A 59 -25.98 10.54 -0.88
N SER A 60 -26.52 10.62 0.34
CA SER A 60 -25.76 10.38 1.58
C SER A 60 -25.18 8.97 1.64
N LYS A 61 -25.97 7.93 1.34
CA LYS A 61 -25.48 6.53 1.33
C LYS A 61 -24.42 6.28 0.27
N ILE A 62 -24.56 6.89 -0.91
CA ILE A 62 -23.58 6.77 -1.99
C ILE A 62 -22.27 7.47 -1.61
N TRP A 63 -22.36 8.62 -0.96
CA TRP A 63 -21.21 9.36 -0.43
C TRP A 63 -20.42 8.52 0.58
N ASP A 64 -21.09 7.92 1.57
CA ASP A 64 -20.45 7.06 2.57
C ASP A 64 -19.70 5.90 1.91
N TYR A 65 -20.31 5.30 0.88
CA TYR A 65 -19.69 4.21 0.14
C TYR A 65 -18.48 4.67 -0.68
N ARG A 66 -18.53 5.86 -1.30
CA ARG A 66 -17.38 6.46 -1.97
C ARG A 66 -16.23 6.72 -1.00
N SER A 67 -16.52 7.32 0.16
CA SER A 67 -15.52 7.60 1.20
C SER A 67 -14.87 6.32 1.75
N LYS A 68 -15.62 5.23 1.86
CA LYS A 68 -15.05 3.92 2.19
C LYS A 68 -14.07 3.42 1.12
N ILE A 69 -14.42 3.54 -0.16
CA ILE A 69 -13.52 3.17 -1.27
C ILE A 69 -12.24 4.02 -1.25
N GLU A 70 -12.35 5.32 -0.99
CA GLU A 70 -11.21 6.23 -0.86
C GLU A 70 -10.30 5.84 0.29
N SER A 71 -10.88 5.55 1.45
CA SER A 71 -10.12 5.06 2.62
C SER A 71 -9.39 3.76 2.30
N GLU A 72 -10.03 2.83 1.60
CA GLU A 72 -9.40 1.58 1.17
C GLU A 72 -8.28 1.82 0.14
N LEU A 73 -8.44 2.75 -0.80
CA LEU A 73 -7.39 3.18 -1.72
C LEU A 73 -6.17 3.74 -0.98
N SER A 74 -6.39 4.70 -0.08
CA SER A 74 -5.34 5.31 0.73
C SER A 74 -4.59 4.26 1.54
N ASN A 75 -5.32 3.36 2.21
CA ASN A 75 -4.71 2.27 2.97
C ASN A 75 -3.86 1.32 2.10
N ILE A 76 -4.29 1.03 0.86
CA ILE A 76 -3.49 0.20 -0.06
C ILE A 76 -2.22 0.95 -0.47
N CYS A 77 -2.33 2.25 -0.80
CA CYS A 77 -1.19 3.10 -1.15
C CYS A 77 -0.19 3.24 0.02
N ASP A 78 -0.68 3.45 1.24
CA ASP A 78 0.16 3.57 2.43
C ASP A 78 0.92 2.27 2.73
N ARG A 79 0.30 1.11 2.50
CA ARG A 79 0.95 -0.19 2.68
C ARG A 79 2.10 -0.39 1.70
N ILE A 80 1.91 -0.08 0.42
CA ILE A 80 3.01 -0.20 -0.56
C ILE A 80 4.11 0.82 -0.26
N LEU A 81 3.78 2.07 0.07
CA LEU A 81 4.76 3.09 0.42
C LEU A 81 5.61 2.67 1.63
N LYS A 82 4.98 2.16 2.70
CA LYS A 82 5.69 1.62 3.87
C LYS A 82 6.61 0.45 3.50
N LEU A 83 6.16 -0.45 2.61
CA LEU A 83 6.98 -1.58 2.16
C LEU A 83 8.20 -1.08 1.37
N LEU A 84 8.02 -0.10 0.47
CA LEU A 84 9.12 0.53 -0.26
C LEU A 84 10.11 1.25 0.69
N ASP A 85 9.60 2.01 1.67
CA ASP A 85 10.43 2.75 2.63
C ASP A 85 11.25 1.82 3.53
N THR A 86 10.61 0.77 4.06
CA THR A 86 11.23 -0.14 5.03
C THR A 86 12.25 -1.07 4.40
N ARG A 87 12.08 -1.47 3.14
CA ARG A 87 12.93 -2.48 2.51
C ARG A 87 13.85 -1.91 1.43
N LEU A 88 13.34 -1.05 0.56
CA LEU A 88 14.11 -0.54 -0.58
C LEU A 88 14.92 0.71 -0.22
N LEU A 89 14.36 1.64 0.58
CA LEU A 89 15.02 2.90 0.93
C LEU A 89 15.96 2.81 2.14
N ARG A 90 15.64 1.99 3.16
CA ARG A 90 16.56 1.73 4.29
C ARG A 90 17.90 1.18 3.82
N ARG A 91 17.92 0.34 2.78
CA ARG A 91 19.15 -0.24 2.25
C ARG A 91 20.00 0.78 1.51
N HIS A 92 19.39 1.63 0.68
CA HIS A 92 20.12 2.71 0.00
C HIS A 92 20.79 3.66 1.00
N ARG A 93 20.09 4.02 2.10
CA ARG A 93 20.67 4.82 3.19
C ARG A 93 21.80 4.11 3.94
N ARG A 94 21.71 2.78 4.14
CA ARG A 94 22.83 2.00 4.72
C ARG A 94 24.04 1.92 3.80
N LEU A 95 23.84 1.71 2.50
CA LEU A 95 24.93 1.70 1.51
C LEU A 95 25.61 3.06 1.34
N GLN A 96 24.92 4.16 1.68
CA GLN A 96 25.48 5.52 1.72
C GLN A 96 26.06 5.92 3.08
N GLY A 97 26.05 5.04 4.09
CA GLY A 97 26.54 5.37 5.43
C GLY A 97 25.68 6.38 6.22
N LEU A 98 24.43 6.59 5.81
CA LEU A 98 23.50 7.56 6.42
C LEU A 98 22.66 6.98 7.57
N LEU A 99 22.92 5.73 7.95
CA LEU A 99 22.34 5.07 9.14
C LEU A 99 23.50 4.49 9.96
N PRO A 100 23.52 4.67 11.29
CA PRO A 100 24.53 4.04 12.13
C PRO A 100 24.53 2.54 11.87
N GLN A 101 25.71 1.96 11.62
CA GLN A 101 25.87 0.52 11.81
C GLN A 101 25.65 0.29 13.29
N ASP A 102 24.68 -0.53 13.65
CA ASP A 102 24.47 -0.97 15.03
C ASP A 102 25.70 -1.81 15.40
N GLU A 103 26.77 -1.14 15.86
CA GLU A 103 27.93 -1.80 16.43
C GLU A 103 27.47 -2.44 17.73
N GLY A 104 27.49 -3.78 17.72
CA GLY A 104 26.89 -4.60 18.75
C GLY A 104 27.39 -4.27 20.15
N ARG A 105 26.49 -4.42 21.12
CA ARG A 105 26.89 -4.69 22.51
C ARG A 105 26.74 -6.18 22.78
N VAL A 106 27.82 -6.90 22.46
CA VAL A 106 28.25 -8.01 23.30
C VAL A 106 28.65 -7.41 24.65
N SER A 107 27.98 -7.84 25.71
CA SER A 107 28.50 -7.89 27.07
C SER A 107 28.03 -9.24 27.61
N SER A 108 28.75 -10.33 27.35
CA SER A 108 29.78 -10.86 28.25
C SER A 108 29.86 -10.11 29.59
N GLY A 109 29.52 -10.82 30.65
CA GLY A 109 29.59 -10.38 32.03
C GLY A 109 29.27 -11.57 32.94
N HIS A 110 30.35 -12.28 33.31
CA HIS A 110 30.53 -13.24 34.42
C HIS A 110 29.31 -13.75 35.19
#